data_AF-A0A924TSQ8-F1
#
_entry.id   AF-A0A924TSQ8-F1
#
_cell.length_a   1.000
_cell.length_b   1.000
_cell.length_c   1.000
_cell.angle_alpha   90.00
_cell.angle_beta   90.00
_cell.angle_gamma   90.00
#
_symmetry.space_group_name_H-M   'P 1'
#
loop_
_entity.id
_entity.type
_entity.pdbx_description
1 polymer ?
#
loop_
_entity_poly.entity_id
_entity_poly.type
_entity_poly.pdbx_seq_one_letter_code
_entity_poly.pdbx_strand_id
1 'polypeptide(L)'
;LGETYNIGGWNEKANIDIVKTVCALLDELKPDPAGPYARLISYVTDRPGHDRRYAIDARKIEAELGWRPTETFESGIRKTVLWYLANGDWVASVQSGAYRDWVNQQYSPA
;
A
#
# COMPACT_ATOMS: atom_id res chain seq x y z
N LEU A 1 -29.90 14.75 -11.45
CA LEU A 1 -29.82 13.88 -10.26
C LEU A 1 -29.32 12.52 -10.73
N GLY A 2 -28.21 12.03 -10.19
CA GLY A 2 -27.58 10.77 -10.65
C GLY A 2 -26.15 10.93 -11.20
N GLU A 3 -25.40 11.96 -10.79
CA GLU A 3 -24.02 12.13 -11.23
C GLU A 3 -23.10 11.09 -10.58
N THR A 4 -22.15 10.58 -11.37
CA THR A 4 -21.03 9.75 -10.89
C THR A 4 -19.74 10.55 -10.98
N TYR A 5 -18.90 10.43 -9.95
CA TYR A 5 -17.61 11.09 -9.83
C TYR A 5 -16.52 10.06 -9.50
N ASN A 6 -15.52 9.99 -10.36
CA ASN A 6 -14.29 9.26 -10.06
C ASN A 6 -13.47 10.02 -9.02
N ILE A 7 -12.91 9.29 -8.05
CA ILE A 7 -12.01 9.83 -7.03
C ILE A 7 -10.66 9.15 -7.19
N GLY A 8 -9.59 9.92 -7.36
CA GLY A 8 -8.25 9.37 -7.59
C GLY A 8 -7.16 10.42 -7.41
N GLY A 9 -5.99 10.00 -6.93
CA GLY A 9 -4.89 10.91 -6.61
C GLY A 9 -3.90 11.19 -7.74
N TRP A 10 -4.16 10.70 -8.97
CA TRP A 10 -3.23 10.77 -10.11
C TRP A 10 -1.82 10.22 -9.82
N ASN A 11 -1.74 9.13 -9.05
CA ASN A 11 -0.49 8.54 -8.56
C ASN A 11 -0.31 7.10 -9.04
N GLU A 12 -0.17 6.89 -10.35
CA GLU A 12 0.15 5.57 -10.88
C GLU A 12 1.57 5.15 -10.43
N LYS A 13 1.70 3.95 -9.85
CA LYS A 13 2.97 3.37 -9.39
C LYS A 13 2.95 1.87 -9.66
N ALA A 14 4.09 1.29 -10.03
CA ALA A 14 4.21 -0.15 -10.08
C ALA A 14 4.30 -0.73 -8.65
N ASN A 15 3.74 -1.92 -8.43
CA ASN A 15 3.75 -2.57 -7.12
C ASN A 15 5.17 -2.69 -6.53
N ILE A 16 6.15 -3.03 -7.37
CA ILE A 16 7.55 -3.19 -6.92
C ILE A 16 8.17 -1.88 -6.44
N ASP A 17 7.79 -0.74 -7.02
CA ASP A 17 8.30 0.57 -6.61
C ASP A 17 7.72 0.95 -5.24
N ILE A 18 6.44 0.67 -5.00
CA ILE A 18 5.80 0.86 -3.70
C ILE A 18 6.52 0.04 -2.62
N VAL A 19 6.77 -1.26 -2.87
CA VAL A 19 7.47 -2.14 -1.93
C VAL A 19 8.87 -1.61 -1.61
N LYS A 20 9.64 -1.20 -2.64
CA LYS A 20 10.97 -0.60 -2.45
C LYS A 20 10.92 0.69 -1.64
N THR A 21 9.93 1.56 -1.86
CA THR A 21 9.73 2.77 -1.05
C THR A 21 9.47 2.43 0.40
N VAL A 22 8.64 1.43 0.69
CA VAL A 22 8.39 0.97 2.07
C VAL A 22 9.66 0.41 2.70
N CYS A 23 10.44 -0.40 1.98
CA CYS A 23 11.73 -0.92 2.48
C CYS A 23 12.68 0.22 2.84
N ALA A 24 12.87 1.20 1.96
CA ALA A 24 13.76 2.34 2.21
C ALA A 24 13.30 3.19 3.41
N LEU A 25 11.99 3.40 3.56
CA LEU A 25 11.44 4.10 4.72
C LEU A 25 11.68 3.33 6.03
N LEU A 26 11.57 2.00 6.01
CA LEU A 26 11.87 1.18 7.19
C LEU A 26 13.36 1.14 7.49
N ASP A 27 14.23 1.10 6.48
CA ASP A 27 15.68 1.23 6.65
C ASP A 27 16.06 2.54 7.35
N GLU A 28 15.32 3.63 7.06
CA GLU A 28 15.50 4.92 7.72
C GLU A 28 14.89 4.96 9.15
N LEU A 29 13.64 4.52 9.30
CA LEU A 29 12.82 4.76 10.50
C LEU A 29 12.95 3.67 11.56
N LYS A 30 13.25 2.44 11.15
CA LYS A 30 13.41 1.27 12.04
C LYS A 30 14.42 0.29 11.44
N PRO A 31 15.72 0.64 11.42
CA PRO A 31 16.75 -0.20 10.83
C PRO A 31 16.74 -1.62 11.40
N ASP A 32 16.93 -2.61 10.53
CA ASP A 32 17.04 -4.02 10.91
C ASP A 32 18.53 -4.43 11.01
N PRO A 33 19.00 -5.00 12.13
CA PRO A 33 20.38 -5.49 12.26
C PRO A 33 20.81 -6.50 11.20
N ALA A 34 19.87 -7.23 10.58
CA ALA A 34 20.16 -8.17 9.50
C ALA A 34 20.37 -7.49 8.13
N GLY A 35 20.30 -6.16 8.07
CA GLY A 35 20.58 -5.35 6.88
C GLY A 35 19.34 -4.76 6.23
N PRO A 36 19.44 -4.24 4.99
CA PRO A 36 18.34 -3.55 4.32
C PRO A 36 17.07 -4.39 4.18
N TYR A 37 15.88 -3.82 4.37
CA TYR A 37 14.60 -4.54 4.24
C TYR A 37 14.36 -5.10 2.83
N ALA A 38 14.98 -4.50 1.80
CA ALA A 38 14.87 -4.96 0.42
C ALA A 38 15.32 -6.43 0.23
N ARG A 39 16.14 -6.97 1.15
CA ARG A 39 16.54 -8.39 1.17
C ARG A 39 15.37 -9.36 1.34
N LEU A 40 14.23 -8.89 1.87
CA LEU A 40 13.03 -9.70 2.14
C LEU A 40 12.09 -9.79 0.94
N ILE A 41 12.35 -9.05 -0.15
CA ILE A 41 11.53 -9.10 -1.36
C ILE A 41 11.67 -10.49 -2.01
N SER A 42 10.54 -11.16 -2.21
CA SER A 42 10.46 -12.45 -2.89
C SER A 42 9.43 -12.38 -4.02
N TYR A 43 9.76 -12.93 -5.18
CA TYR A 43 8.82 -13.08 -6.28
C TYR A 43 8.06 -14.40 -6.11
N VAL A 44 6.73 -14.32 -6.24
CA VAL A 44 5.82 -15.46 -6.09
C VAL A 44 5.01 -15.65 -7.36
N THR A 45 4.28 -16.77 -7.44
CA THR A 45 3.34 -17.03 -8.54
C THR A 45 2.33 -15.89 -8.67
N ASP A 46 2.09 -15.44 -9.90
CA ASP A 46 1.19 -14.33 -10.17
C ASP A 46 -0.28 -14.70 -9.89
N ARG A 47 -1.10 -13.69 -9.60
CA ARG A 47 -2.53 -13.87 -9.33
C ARG A 47 -3.25 -14.28 -10.62
N PRO A 48 -4.10 -15.33 -10.60
CA PRO A 48 -4.98 -15.63 -11.72
C PRO A 48 -5.88 -14.42 -12.06
N GLY A 49 -5.84 -13.97 -13.31
CA GLY A 49 -6.61 -12.81 -13.78
C GLY A 49 -6.11 -11.45 -13.28
N HIS A 50 -4.80 -11.29 -13.07
CA HIS A 50 -4.20 -10.04 -12.59
C HIS A 50 -4.36 -8.89 -13.60
N ASP A 51 -5.23 -7.93 -13.27
CA ASP A 51 -5.29 -6.63 -13.94
C ASP A 51 -4.01 -5.83 -13.69
N ARG A 52 -3.29 -5.51 -14.77
CA ARG A 52 -1.93 -4.96 -14.67
C ARG A 52 -1.87 -3.46 -14.42
N ARG A 53 -2.96 -2.73 -14.65
CA ARG A 53 -2.97 -1.27 -14.57
C ARG A 53 -4.35 -0.75 -14.23
N TYR A 54 -4.40 0.05 -13.16
CA TYR A 54 -5.52 0.92 -12.87
C TYR A 54 -5.05 2.37 -12.89
N ALA A 55 -5.81 3.21 -13.56
CA ALA A 55 -5.57 4.65 -13.63
C ALA A 55 -6.93 5.35 -13.63
N ILE A 56 -7.10 6.32 -12.73
CA ILE A 56 -8.36 7.02 -12.54
C ILE A 56 -8.21 8.46 -13.01
N ASP A 57 -9.13 8.88 -13.88
CA ASP A 57 -9.31 10.28 -14.25
C ASP A 57 -10.33 10.95 -13.33
N ALA A 58 -9.82 11.81 -12.43
CA ALA A 58 -10.62 12.57 -11.46
C ALA A 58 -10.86 14.04 -11.87
N ARG A 59 -10.69 14.40 -13.15
CA ARG A 59 -10.88 15.80 -13.62
C ARG A 59 -12.31 16.31 -13.40
N LYS A 60 -13.33 15.44 -13.47
CA LYS A 60 -14.73 15.84 -13.26
C LYS A 60 -14.98 16.36 -11.85
N ILE A 61 -14.55 15.61 -10.83
CA ILE A 61 -14.77 16.00 -9.43
C ILE A 61 -13.95 17.24 -9.05
N GLU A 62 -12.76 17.37 -9.64
CA GLU A 62 -11.92 18.56 -9.49
C GLU A 62 -12.60 19.80 -10.06
N ALA A 63 -13.12 19.72 -11.30
CA ALA A 63 -13.73 20.86 -11.97
C ALA A 63 -15.07 21.29 -11.36
N GLU A 64 -15.92 20.32 -10.99
CA GLU A 64 -17.28 20.63 -10.53
C GLU A 64 -17.37 20.86 -9.01
N LEU A 65 -16.55 20.16 -8.22
CA LEU A 65 -16.60 20.21 -6.75
C LEU A 65 -15.34 20.82 -6.12
N GLY A 66 -14.33 21.18 -6.91
CA GLY A 66 -13.05 21.71 -6.41
C GLY A 66 -12.21 20.69 -5.65
N TRP A 67 -12.54 19.39 -5.73
CA TRP A 67 -11.82 18.35 -5.00
C TRP A 67 -10.41 18.16 -5.57
N ARG A 68 -9.42 18.12 -4.67
CA ARG A 68 -8.04 17.74 -4.99
C ARG A 68 -7.46 16.93 -3.82
N PRO A 69 -6.59 15.94 -4.06
CA PRO A 69 -5.88 15.24 -2.99
C PRO A 69 -4.96 16.22 -2.26
N THR A 70 -4.92 16.12 -0.93
CA THR A 70 -4.04 16.95 -0.08
C THR A 70 -2.65 16.34 0.10
N GLU A 71 -2.51 15.03 -0.13
CA GLU A 71 -1.26 14.29 0.00
C GLU A 71 -0.71 13.93 -1.39
N THR A 72 0.62 13.92 -1.52
CA THR A 72 1.28 13.18 -2.60
C THR A 72 1.43 11.71 -2.18
N PHE A 73 1.82 10.84 -3.12
CA PHE A 73 2.15 9.46 -2.76
C PHE A 73 3.26 9.41 -1.70
N GLU A 74 4.30 10.23 -1.86
CA GLU A 74 5.48 10.27 -1.01
C GLU A 74 5.15 10.74 0.42
N SER A 75 4.32 11.78 0.58
CA SER A 75 3.90 12.25 1.90
C SER A 75 2.98 11.23 2.59
N GLY A 76 2.04 10.65 1.84
CA GLY A 76 1.08 9.67 2.34
C GLY A 76 1.73 8.36 2.78
N ILE A 77 2.65 7.80 1.98
CA ILE A 77 3.30 6.51 2.29
C ILE A 77 4.19 6.62 3.52
N ARG A 78 4.92 7.74 3.70
CA ARG A 78 5.70 7.99 4.91
C ARG A 78 4.82 8.08 6.16
N LYS A 79 3.73 8.84 6.09
CA LYS A 79 2.74 8.93 7.19
C LYS A 79 2.15 7.56 7.52
N THR A 80 1.88 6.75 6.50
CA THR A 80 1.36 5.38 6.68
C THR A 80 2.37 4.51 7.43
N VAL A 81 3.64 4.48 7.01
CA VAL A 81 4.69 3.70 7.70
C VAL A 81 4.84 4.16 9.16
N LEU A 82 4.91 5.47 9.41
CA LEU A 82 4.99 6.03 10.76
C LEU A 82 3.78 5.63 11.61
N TRP A 83 2.57 5.64 11.04
CA TRP A 83 1.37 5.24 11.75
C TRP A 83 1.43 3.77 12.17
N TYR A 84 1.82 2.85 11.28
CA TYR A 84 1.95 1.43 11.64
C TYR A 84 3.03 1.19 12.71
N LEU A 85 4.15 1.93 12.65
CA LEU A 85 5.19 1.86 13.68
C LEU A 85 4.71 2.33 15.06
N ALA A 86 3.80 3.32 15.10
CA ALA A 86 3.28 3.89 16.33
C ALA A 86 2.06 3.12 16.91
N ASN A 87 1.40 2.26 16.14
CA ASN A 87 0.11 1.66 16.51
C ASN A 87 0.19 0.12 16.65
N GLY A 88 1.22 -0.39 17.32
CA GLY A 88 1.45 -1.83 17.50
C GLY A 88 0.29 -2.59 18.14
N ASP A 89 -0.36 -2.01 19.15
CA ASP A 89 -1.50 -2.63 19.85
C ASP A 89 -2.70 -2.82 18.90
N TRP A 90 -2.97 -1.82 18.06
CA TRP A 90 -4.02 -1.92 17.06
C TRP A 90 -3.70 -3.02 16.04
N VAL A 91 -2.46 -3.06 15.54
CA VAL A 91 -2.01 -4.10 14.60
C VAL A 91 -2.18 -5.50 15.20
N ALA A 92 -1.76 -5.70 16.46
CA ALA A 92 -1.90 -6.98 17.15
C ALA A 92 -3.38 -7.40 17.27
N SER A 93 -4.29 -6.46 17.52
CA SER A 93 -5.72 -6.75 17.66
C SER A 93 -6.38 -7.25 16.36
N VAL A 94 -5.91 -6.77 15.20
CA VAL A 94 -6.48 -7.15 13.89
C VAL A 94 -5.81 -8.39 13.28
N GLN A 95 -4.65 -8.79 13.78
CA GLN A 95 -3.91 -9.99 13.33
C GLN A 95 -4.37 -11.29 14.03
N SER A 96 -5.66 -11.40 14.36
CA SER A 96 -6.22 -12.57 15.07
C SER A 96 -6.35 -13.81 14.17
N GLY A 97 -6.68 -14.97 14.77
CA GLY A 97 -6.61 -16.32 14.18
C GLY A 97 -7.00 -16.44 12.70
N ALA A 98 -8.17 -15.92 12.31
CA ALA A 98 -8.63 -15.99 10.93
C ALA A 98 -7.69 -15.31 9.91
N TYR A 99 -7.03 -14.21 10.30
CA TYR A 99 -6.02 -13.57 9.45
C TYR A 99 -4.80 -14.48 9.25
N ARG A 100 -4.32 -15.12 10.31
CA ARG A 100 -3.15 -16.02 10.23
C ARG A 100 -3.44 -17.27 9.41
N ASP A 101 -4.63 -17.85 9.59
CA ASP A 101 -5.06 -19.02 8.81
C ASP A 101 -5.17 -18.68 7.31
N TRP A 102 -5.72 -17.49 7.00
CA TRP A 102 -5.78 -17.00 5.62
C TRP A 102 -4.38 -16.79 5.02
N VAL A 103 -3.44 -16.19 5.76
CA VAL A 103 -2.06 -16.00 5.30
C VAL A 103 -1.41 -17.35 4.96
N ASN A 104 -1.57 -18.35 5.83
CA ASN A 104 -1.03 -19.70 5.57
C ASN A 104 -1.66 -20.33 4.32
N GLN A 105 -2.99 -20.26 4.19
CA GLN A 105 -3.67 -20.82 3.03
C GLN A 105 -3.20 -20.22 1.69
N GLN A 106 -2.92 -18.91 1.66
CA GLN A 106 -2.56 -18.20 0.43
C GLN A 106 -1.06 -18.19 0.12
N TYR A 107 -0.20 -18.24 1.15
CA TYR A 107 1.23 -17.98 1.02
C TYR A 107 2.14 -19.04 1.63
N SER A 108 1.63 -20.10 2.27
CA SER A 108 2.48 -21.21 2.68
C SER A 108 3.15 -21.85 1.46
N PRO A 109 4.46 -22.14 1.52
CA PRO A 109 5.11 -22.92 0.47
C PRO A 109 4.38 -24.26 0.31
N ALA A 110 4.16 -24.66 -0.95
CA ALA A 110 3.67 -26.01 -1.25
C ALA A 110 4.67 -27.08 -0.79
#